data_AF-A0A7J6B1H9-F1
#
_entry.id   AF-A0A7J6B1H9-F1
#
_cell.length_a   1.000
_cell.length_b   1.000
_cell.length_c   1.000
_cell.angle_alpha   90.00
_cell.angle_beta   90.00
_cell.angle_gamma   90.00
#
_symmetry.space_group_name_H-M   'P 1'
#
loop_
_entity.id
_entity.type
_entity.pdbx_description
1 polymer ?
#
loop_
_entity_poly.entity_id
_entity_poly.type
_entity_poly.pdbx_seq_one_letter_code
_entity_poly.pdbx_strand_id
1 'polypeptide(L)'
;MTISTVSKSDEGFYHCKHPERGESPKSWVSVRGRSHAEAPMSVLRLISSLVTVSVYLLLTIILAVKCYRARVQTEEENMQNAVIEE
;
A
#
# COMPACT_ATOMS: atom_id res chain seq x y z
N MET A 1 23.99 -34.00 -15.60
CA MET A 1 22.56 -33.71 -15.83
C MET A 1 22.38 -32.22 -15.76
N THR A 2 21.67 -31.64 -16.73
CA THR A 2 21.35 -30.20 -16.78
C THR A 2 19.89 -30.08 -17.16
N ILE A 3 19.11 -29.32 -16.39
CA ILE A 3 17.70 -29.06 -16.67
C ILE A 3 17.63 -27.68 -17.34
N SER A 4 17.24 -27.65 -18.61
CA SER A 4 17.28 -26.42 -19.43
C SER A 4 16.07 -25.51 -19.18
N THR A 5 14.88 -26.09 -18.99
CA THR A 5 13.64 -25.36 -18.68
C THR A 5 13.19 -25.70 -17.27
N VAL A 6 13.36 -24.77 -16.34
CA VAL A 6 13.03 -24.97 -14.93
C VAL A 6 11.68 -24.32 -14.61
N SER A 7 10.85 -25.04 -13.88
CA SER A 7 9.50 -24.69 -13.45
C SER A 7 9.32 -24.95 -11.96
N LYS A 8 8.24 -24.46 -11.34
CA LYS A 8 8.03 -24.63 -9.90
C LYS A 8 7.89 -26.10 -9.48
N SER A 9 7.46 -26.99 -10.37
CA SER A 9 7.40 -28.44 -10.12
C SER A 9 8.77 -29.10 -10.04
N ASP A 10 9.84 -28.44 -10.49
CA ASP A 10 11.21 -28.94 -10.35
C ASP A 10 11.80 -28.66 -8.96
N GLU A 11 11.07 -28.02 -8.05
CA GLU A 11 11.46 -27.84 -6.66
C GLU A 11 11.38 -29.16 -5.88
N GLY A 12 12.42 -29.49 -5.12
CA GLY A 12 12.44 -30.70 -4.30
C GLY A 12 13.82 -31.13 -3.84
N PHE A 13 13.90 -32.36 -3.34
CA PHE A 13 15.17 -32.96 -2.91
C PHE A 13 15.88 -33.66 -4.07
N TYR A 14 17.09 -33.23 -4.34
CA TYR A 14 17.97 -33.80 -5.36
C TYR A 14 19.15 -34.52 -4.70
N HIS A 15 19.58 -35.61 -5.31
CA HIS A 15 20.79 -36.32 -4.97
C HIS A 15 21.36 -36.98 -6.22
N CYS A 16 22.64 -37.28 -6.19
CA CYS A 16 23.34 -37.99 -7.24
C CYS A 16 23.44 -39.46 -6.85
N LYS A 17 23.27 -40.36 -7.82
CA LYS A 17 23.52 -41.79 -7.65
C LYS A 17 24.66 -42.22 -8.55
N HIS A 18 25.72 -42.76 -7.95
CA HIS A 18 26.89 -43.26 -8.67
C HIS A 18 27.06 -44.77 -8.42
N PRO A 19 27.27 -45.59 -9.46
CA PRO A 19 27.29 -47.05 -9.31
C PRO A 19 28.37 -47.57 -8.37
N GLU A 20 29.55 -46.95 -8.33
CA GLU A 20 30.66 -47.39 -7.48
C GLU A 20 30.79 -46.64 -6.15
N ARG A 21 30.29 -45.40 -6.08
CA ARG A 21 30.48 -44.47 -4.94
C ARG A 21 29.22 -44.29 -4.10
N GLY A 22 28.11 -44.93 -4.47
CA GLY A 22 26.85 -44.84 -3.77
C GLY A 22 26.06 -43.56 -4.05
N GLU A 23 25.18 -43.20 -3.13
CA GLU A 23 24.27 -42.05 -3.24
C GLU A 23 24.81 -40.84 -2.47
N SER A 24 24.68 -39.65 -3.03
CA SER A 24 25.02 -38.41 -2.33
C SER A 24 23.96 -38.05 -1.29
N PRO A 25 24.29 -37.22 -0.29
CA PRO A 25 23.29 -36.58 0.55
C PRO A 25 22.23 -35.87 -0.30
N LYS A 26 20.98 -35.87 0.19
CA LYS A 26 19.87 -35.15 -0.43
C LYS A 26 19.98 -33.67 -0.09
N SER A 27 19.96 -32.85 -1.13
CA SER A 27 19.97 -31.39 -1.04
C SER A 27 18.65 -30.84 -1.55
N TRP A 28 18.11 -29.85 -0.83
CA TRP A 28 16.91 -29.14 -1.26
C TRP A 28 17.26 -28.14 -2.37
N VAL A 29 16.49 -28.15 -3.46
CA VAL A 29 16.59 -27.20 -4.57
C VAL A 29 15.29 -26.41 -4.65
N SER A 30 15.36 -25.11 -4.37
CA SER A 30 14.21 -24.21 -4.48
C SER A 30 14.15 -23.52 -5.83
N VAL A 31 12.99 -23.54 -6.48
CA VAL A 31 12.75 -22.79 -7.72
C VAL A 31 11.99 -21.51 -7.39
N ARG A 32 12.62 -20.37 -7.67
CA ARG A 32 12.01 -19.05 -7.56
C ARG A 32 11.78 -18.50 -8.96
N GLY A 33 10.52 -18.42 -9.37
CA GLY A 33 10.16 -17.59 -10.51
C GLY A 33 10.30 -16.11 -10.14
N ARG A 34 10.67 -15.25 -11.09
CA ARG A 34 10.28 -13.84 -11.02
C ARG A 34 8.76 -13.81 -11.16
N SER A 35 8.05 -14.03 -10.05
CA SER A 35 6.69 -13.54 -9.95
C SER A 35 6.82 -12.04 -10.17
N HIS A 36 6.34 -11.53 -11.30
CA HIS A 36 5.95 -10.12 -11.42
C HIS A 36 4.81 -9.88 -10.42
N ALA A 37 5.10 -9.99 -9.12
CA ALA A 37 4.25 -9.49 -8.06
C ALA A 37 4.48 -7.97 -8.00
N GLU A 38 4.23 -7.29 -9.11
CA GLU A 38 4.17 -5.82 -9.15
C GLU A 38 2.78 -5.30 -8.74
N ALA A 39 1.82 -6.20 -8.54
CA ALA A 39 0.45 -5.86 -8.20
C ALA A 39 0.21 -5.34 -6.76
N PRO A 40 0.90 -5.79 -5.68
CA PRO A 40 0.58 -5.29 -4.34
C PRO A 40 1.06 -3.85 -4.14
N MET A 41 2.21 -3.47 -4.69
CA MET A 41 2.76 -2.12 -4.50
C MET A 41 1.95 -1.06 -5.24
N SER A 42 1.47 -1.35 -6.45
CA SER A 42 0.64 -0.41 -7.22
C SER A 42 -0.72 -0.18 -6.54
N VAL A 43 -1.41 -1.26 -6.16
CA VAL A 43 -2.73 -1.18 -5.53
C VAL A 43 -2.66 -0.50 -4.15
N LEU A 44 -1.67 -0.85 -3.32
CA LEU A 44 -1.48 -0.19 -2.01
C LEU A 44 -1.16 1.30 -2.15
N ARG A 45 -0.38 1.69 -3.18
CA ARG A 45 -0.11 3.10 -3.48
C ARG A 45 -1.38 3.85 -3.89
N LEU A 46 -2.23 3.24 -4.72
CA LEU A 46 -3.49 3.85 -5.14
C LEU A 46 -4.43 4.05 -3.94
N ILE A 47 -4.57 3.04 -3.08
CA ILE A 47 -5.39 3.12 -1.87
C ILE A 47 -4.85 4.20 -0.92
N SER A 48 -3.53 4.21 -0.66
CA SER A 48 -2.89 5.20 0.21
C SER A 48 -3.10 6.63 -0.30
N SER A 49 -2.93 6.84 -1.62
CA SER A 49 -3.19 8.13 -2.26
C SER A 49 -4.65 8.56 -2.09
N LEU A 50 -5.60 7.65 -2.38
CA LEU A 50 -7.03 7.93 -2.28
C LEU A 50 -7.45 8.29 -0.85
N VAL A 51 -6.95 7.57 0.14
CA VAL A 51 -7.19 7.85 1.56
C VAL A 51 -6.65 9.23 1.94
N THR A 52 -5.43 9.56 1.51
CA THR A 52 -4.80 10.86 1.80
C THR A 52 -5.61 12.02 1.23
N VAL A 53 -6.03 11.91 -0.03
CA VAL A 53 -6.86 12.92 -0.70
C VAL A 53 -8.22 13.05 -0.01
N SER A 54 -8.85 11.93 0.34
CA SER A 54 -10.15 11.94 1.04
C SER A 54 -10.06 12.64 2.39
N VAL A 55 -9.04 12.34 3.20
CA VAL A 55 -8.85 12.97 4.52
C VAL A 55 -8.59 14.46 4.37
N TYR A 56 -7.73 14.86 3.43
CA TYR A 56 -7.45 16.27 3.18
C TYR A 56 -8.70 17.03 2.75
N LEU A 57 -9.50 16.47 1.83
CA LEU A 57 -10.74 17.08 1.35
C LEU A 57 -11.79 17.20 2.47
N LEU A 58 -11.90 16.20 3.35
CA LEU A 58 -12.79 16.28 4.50
C LEU A 58 -12.35 17.39 5.48
N LEU A 59 -11.05 17.49 5.77
CA LEU A 59 -10.52 18.54 6.64
C LEU A 59 -10.77 19.94 6.07
N THR A 60 -10.54 20.14 4.77
CA THR A 60 -10.79 21.44 4.14
C THR A 60 -12.28 21.80 4.16
N ILE A 61 -13.17 20.85 3.90
CA ILE A 61 -14.63 21.08 4.00
C ILE A 61 -15.04 21.41 5.43
N ILE A 62 -14.56 20.65 6.43
CA ILE A 62 -14.88 20.91 7.84
C ILE A 62 -14.42 22.31 8.24
N LEU A 63 -13.18 22.68 7.89
CA LEU A 63 -12.64 24.01 8.16
C LEU A 63 -13.45 25.09 7.44
N ALA A 64 -13.79 24.91 6.16
CA ALA A 64 -14.61 25.86 5.41
C ALA A 64 -15.99 26.07 6.04
N VAL A 65 -16.64 24.98 6.47
CA VAL A 65 -17.94 25.06 7.17
C VAL A 65 -17.80 25.76 8.52
N LYS A 66 -16.77 25.45 9.31
CA LYS A 66 -16.55 26.15 10.58
C LYS A 66 -16.25 27.63 10.37
N CYS A 67 -15.40 27.97 9.40
CA CYS A 67 -15.11 29.35 9.04
C CYS A 67 -16.35 30.10 8.55
N TYR A 68 -17.20 29.45 7.75
CA TYR A 68 -18.46 30.03 7.30
C TYR A 68 -19.38 30.31 8.49
N ARG A 69 -19.57 29.34 9.39
CA ARG A 69 -20.38 29.51 10.60
C ARG A 69 -19.83 30.60 11.53
N ALA A 70 -18.51 30.64 11.71
CA ALA A 70 -17.86 31.68 12.50
C ALA A 70 -18.08 33.06 11.89
N ARG A 71 -17.94 33.21 10.56
CA ARG A 71 -18.20 34.49 9.87
C ARG A 71 -19.64 34.96 10.01
N VAL A 72 -20.62 34.05 9.90
CA VAL A 72 -22.03 34.40 10.12
C VAL A 72 -22.25 34.92 11.55
N GLN A 73 -21.65 34.28 12.55
CA GLN A 73 -21.72 34.76 13.94
C GLN A 73 -21.00 36.09 14.14
N THR A 74 -19.85 36.31 13.49
CA THR A 74 -19.12 37.58 13.55
C THR A 74 -19.91 38.73 12.93
N GLU A 75 -20.63 38.52 11.83
CA GLU A 75 -21.49 39.57 11.25
C GLU A 75 -22.66 39.95 12.18
N GLU A 76 -23.24 38.97 12.88
CA GLU A 76 -24.31 39.19 13.87
C GLU A 76 -23.79 39.96 15.09
N GLU A 77 -22.61 39.59 15.62
CA GLU A 77 -21.96 40.28 16.74
C GLU A 77 -21.48 41.71 16.35
N ASN A 78 -20.94 41.90 15.14
CA ASN A 78 -20.50 43.23 14.68
C ASN A 78 -21.67 44.19 14.51
N MET A 79 -22.81 43.70 14.02
CA MET A 79 -24.02 44.51 13.85
C MET A 79 -24.63 44.90 15.20
N GLN A 80 -24.53 44.03 16.21
CA GLN A 80 -25.02 44.33 17.55
C GLN A 80 -24.09 45.29 18.32
N ASN A 81 -22.77 45.23 18.10
CA ASN A 81 -21.83 46.19 18.66
C ASN A 81 -21.98 47.60 18.03
N ALA A 82 -22.22 47.68 16.72
CA ALA A 82 -22.40 48.97 16.03
C ALA A 82 -23.65 49.75 16.49
N VAL A 83 -24.70 49.05 16.95
CA VAL A 83 -25.94 49.68 17.46
C VAL A 83 -25.80 50.16 18.91
N ILE A 84 -24.83 49.64 19.67
CA ILE A 84 -24.59 50.05 21.07
C ILE A 84 -23.63 51.25 21.16
N GLU A 85 -22.88 51.55 20.10
CA GLU A 85 -21.97 52.71 20.01
C GLU A 85 -22.64 54.02 19.51
N GLU A 86 -23.94 54.02 19.17
CA GLU A 86 -24.74 55.22 18.89
C GLU A 86 -25.53 55.73 20.11
#